data_AF-A0A2H0VE95-F1
#
_entry.id   AF-A0A2H0VE95-F1
#
_cell.length_a   1.000
_cell.length_b   1.000
_cell.length_c   1.000
_cell.angle_alpha   90.00
_cell.angle_beta   90.00
_cell.angle_gamma   90.00
#
_symmetry.space_group_name_H-M   'P 1'
#
loop_
_entity.id
_entity.type
_entity.pdbx_description
1 polymer ?
#
loop_
_entity_poly.entity_id
_entity_poly.type
_entity_poly.pdbx_seq_one_letter_code
_entity_poly.pdbx_strand_id
1 'polypeptide(L)'
;MSKDPFSRGEGGPSEKDFLIPNSHLAQEVNSAIIRGEVEGGVKLEKLKPSTRLEVKTQNTTYIIEIINGGEVMISGHPKYCPQPVTARIDGSSMGGSMLRAGQIIRGDYLEFRLVPDPKNYKLIKTSRITGIREIGKEEGSVNKEKDF
;
A
#
# COMPACT_ATOMS: atom_id res chain seq x y z
N MET A 1 12.28 -0.81 -51.37
CA MET A 1 11.17 -0.94 -50.39
C MET A 1 11.06 -2.41 -50.00
N SER A 2 11.70 -2.82 -48.91
CA SER A 2 11.53 -4.15 -48.28
C SER A 2 11.56 -3.93 -46.78
N LYS A 3 10.55 -4.47 -46.09
CA LYS A 3 10.21 -4.18 -44.69
C LYS A 3 11.13 -4.94 -43.72
N ASP A 4 11.56 -4.24 -42.67
CA ASP A 4 12.34 -4.80 -41.57
C ASP A 4 11.54 -5.85 -40.75
N PRO A 5 12.15 -6.98 -40.35
CA PRO A 5 11.45 -8.06 -39.65
C PRO A 5 11.29 -7.85 -38.12
N PHE A 6 11.60 -6.66 -37.59
CA PHE A 6 11.63 -6.39 -36.14
C PHE A 6 10.45 -5.56 -35.60
N SER A 7 9.30 -5.59 -36.26
CA SER A 7 8.06 -5.05 -35.69
C SER A 7 7.25 -6.15 -34.99
N ARG A 8 7.71 -6.61 -33.82
CA ARG A 8 6.81 -7.18 -32.81
C ARG A 8 6.63 -6.15 -31.71
N GLY A 9 5.59 -5.33 -31.88
CA GLY A 9 5.01 -4.59 -30.78
C GLY A 9 4.34 -5.57 -29.84
N GLU A 10 5.09 -6.09 -28.87
CA GLU A 10 4.50 -6.75 -27.70
C GLU A 10 4.47 -5.70 -26.60
N GLY A 11 3.35 -4.97 -26.55
CA GLY A 11 2.96 -4.31 -25.31
C GLY A 11 2.82 -5.42 -24.27
N GLY A 12 3.74 -5.47 -23.32
CA GLY A 12 3.61 -6.32 -22.15
C GLY A 12 2.25 -6.10 -21.49
N PRO A 13 1.72 -7.10 -20.75
CA PRO A 13 0.42 -7.01 -20.13
C PRO A 13 0.31 -5.70 -19.37
N SER A 14 -0.73 -4.94 -19.68
CA SER A 14 -0.98 -3.67 -19.02
C SER A 14 -1.25 -3.94 -17.55
N GLU A 15 -0.93 -2.98 -16.68
CA GLU A 15 -1.15 -3.07 -15.23
C GLU A 15 -2.62 -3.37 -14.84
N LYS A 16 -3.53 -3.21 -15.80
CA LYS A 16 -4.97 -3.51 -15.67
C LYS A 16 -5.29 -5.01 -15.83
N ASP A 17 -4.47 -5.78 -16.53
CA ASP A 17 -4.74 -7.18 -16.86
C ASP A 17 -4.57 -8.12 -15.65
N PHE A 18 -3.81 -7.69 -14.63
CA PHE A 18 -3.63 -8.42 -13.37
C PHE A 18 -4.78 -8.22 -12.36
N LEU A 19 -5.72 -7.32 -12.68
CA LEU A 19 -6.85 -6.99 -11.81
C LEU A 19 -8.16 -7.61 -12.31
N ILE A 20 -8.15 -8.30 -13.45
CA ILE A 20 -9.35 -8.92 -14.03
C ILE A 20 -9.36 -10.42 -13.69
N PRO A 21 -10.44 -10.94 -13.08
CA PRO A 21 -10.59 -12.38 -12.86
C PRO A 21 -10.43 -13.15 -14.18
N ASN A 22 -9.64 -14.21 -14.15
CA ASN A 22 -9.32 -15.00 -15.34
C ASN A 22 -9.69 -16.47 -15.11
N SER A 23 -10.31 -17.11 -16.10
CA SER A 23 -10.72 -18.52 -16.06
C SER A 23 -9.58 -19.52 -15.79
N HIS A 24 -8.32 -19.12 -15.98
CA HIS A 24 -7.14 -19.94 -15.66
C HIS A 24 -6.64 -19.79 -14.22
N LEU A 25 -7.19 -18.86 -13.43
CA LEU A 25 -6.86 -18.73 -12.01
C LEU A 25 -7.78 -19.60 -11.16
N ALA A 26 -7.24 -20.12 -10.07
CA ALA A 26 -8.03 -20.83 -9.06
C ALA A 26 -9.17 -19.93 -8.56
N GLN A 27 -10.33 -20.53 -8.28
CA GLN A 27 -11.52 -19.80 -7.85
C GLN A 27 -11.27 -18.90 -6.65
N GLU A 28 -10.40 -19.32 -5.72
CA GLU A 28 -10.01 -18.53 -4.55
C GLU A 28 -9.28 -17.24 -4.94
N VAL A 29 -8.38 -17.30 -5.93
CA VAL A 29 -7.66 -16.14 -6.48
C VAL A 29 -8.64 -15.20 -7.17
N ASN A 30 -9.49 -15.74 -8.06
CA ASN A 30 -10.50 -14.95 -8.75
C ASN A 30 -11.46 -14.25 -7.78
N SER A 31 -11.91 -14.96 -6.74
CA SER A 31 -12.80 -14.41 -5.72
C SER A 31 -12.14 -13.29 -4.93
N ALA A 32 -10.85 -13.41 -4.63
CA ALA A 32 -10.12 -12.40 -3.89
C ALA A 32 -9.67 -11.22 -4.77
N ILE A 33 -9.61 -11.37 -6.10
CA ILE A 33 -9.56 -10.26 -7.05
C ILE A 33 -10.87 -9.47 -7.01
N ILE A 34 -12.02 -10.15 -7.18
CA ILE A 34 -13.35 -9.51 -7.17
C ILE A 34 -13.61 -8.79 -5.84
N ARG A 35 -13.31 -9.42 -4.70
CA ARG A 35 -13.46 -8.79 -3.38
C ARG A 35 -12.61 -7.52 -3.25
N GLY A 36 -11.37 -7.54 -3.75
CA GLY A 36 -10.48 -6.39 -3.68
C GLY A 36 -10.98 -5.17 -4.46
N GLU A 37 -11.63 -5.38 -5.61
CA GLU A 37 -12.26 -4.30 -6.40
C GLU A 37 -13.50 -3.70 -5.71
N VAL A 38 -14.26 -4.54 -4.99
CA VAL A 38 -15.49 -4.12 -4.30
C VAL A 38 -15.21 -3.50 -2.92
N GLU A 39 -14.10 -3.84 -2.26
CA GLU A 39 -13.83 -3.48 -0.85
C GLU A 39 -13.07 -2.15 -0.61
N GLY A 40 -12.90 -1.30 -1.63
CA GLY A 40 -12.46 0.09 -1.42
C GLY A 40 -10.98 0.23 -1.03
N GLY A 41 -10.08 -0.19 -1.93
CA GLY A 41 -8.64 0.04 -1.79
C GLY A 41 -8.20 1.47 -2.11
N VAL A 42 -6.96 1.80 -1.75
CA VAL A 42 -6.34 3.12 -1.97
C VAL A 42 -5.10 2.98 -2.85
N LYS A 43 -4.95 3.84 -3.86
CA LYS A 43 -3.74 3.95 -4.68
C LYS A 43 -2.84 5.05 -4.15
N LEU A 44 -1.61 4.70 -3.76
CA LEU A 44 -0.67 5.63 -3.11
C LEU A 44 -0.32 6.83 -4.02
N GLU A 45 -0.20 6.60 -5.32
CA GLU A 45 0.09 7.65 -6.32
C GLU A 45 -0.99 8.73 -6.42
N LYS A 46 -2.22 8.41 -5.99
CA LYS A 46 -3.36 9.35 -6.04
C LYS A 46 -3.50 10.15 -4.75
N LEU A 47 -2.75 9.79 -3.71
CA LEU A 47 -2.79 10.48 -2.43
C LEU A 47 -1.88 11.70 -2.47
N LYS A 48 -2.35 12.78 -1.86
CA LYS A 48 -1.55 14.00 -1.70
C LYS A 48 -0.51 13.79 -0.59
N PRO A 49 0.67 14.42 -0.68
CA PRO A 49 1.57 14.55 0.47
C PRO A 49 0.81 15.05 1.71
N SER A 50 1.23 14.58 2.89
CA SER A 50 0.59 14.79 4.18
C SER A 50 -0.82 14.18 4.36
N THR A 51 -1.31 13.38 3.41
CA THR A 51 -2.51 12.56 3.65
C THR A 51 -2.20 11.54 4.74
N ARG A 52 -3.05 11.43 5.77
CA ARG A 52 -2.92 10.45 6.84
C ARG A 52 -3.95 9.34 6.69
N LEU A 53 -3.49 8.10 6.71
CA LEU A 53 -4.33 6.91 6.69
C LEU A 53 -4.23 6.17 8.02
N GLU A 54 -5.39 5.78 8.55
CA GLU A 54 -5.50 4.71 9.54
C GLU A 54 -5.73 3.40 8.78
N VAL A 55 -4.77 2.48 8.85
CA VAL A 55 -4.86 1.14 8.26
C VAL A 55 -4.95 0.12 9.38
N LYS A 56 -6.13 -0.47 9.54
CA LYS A 56 -6.37 -1.55 10.51
C LYS A 56 -6.04 -2.87 9.86
N THR A 57 -5.19 -3.64 10.51
CA THR A 57 -4.98 -5.07 10.22
C THR A 57 -5.59 -5.92 11.33
N GLN A 58 -5.64 -7.24 11.17
CA GLN A 58 -6.16 -8.13 12.21
C GLN A 58 -5.44 -7.96 13.55
N ASN A 59 -4.13 -7.67 13.52
CA ASN A 59 -3.30 -7.65 14.73
C ASN A 59 -2.86 -6.25 15.16
N THR A 60 -2.86 -5.29 14.24
CA THR A 60 -2.21 -3.98 14.47
C THR A 60 -2.96 -2.88 13.72
N THR A 61 -3.11 -1.72 14.35
CA THR A 61 -3.52 -0.49 13.67
C THR A 61 -2.28 0.32 13.33
N TYR A 62 -2.14 0.69 12.06
CA TYR A 62 -1.06 1.51 11.56
C TYR A 62 -1.55 2.92 11.26
N ILE A 63 -0.75 3.91 11.59
CA ILE A 63 -0.93 5.29 11.14
C ILE A 63 0.15 5.58 10.10
N ILE A 64 -0.28 5.96 8.90
CA ILE A 64 0.56 6.16 7.72
C ILE A 64 0.37 7.59 7.23
N GLU A 65 1.43 8.38 7.16
CA GLU A 65 1.44 9.69 6.52
C GLU A 65 2.20 9.65 5.20
N ILE A 66 1.56 10.09 4.12
CA ILE A 66 2.15 10.09 2.77
C ILE A 66 3.20 11.19 2.65
N ILE A 67 4.42 10.84 2.25
CA ILE A 67 5.47 11.82 1.93
C ILE A 67 5.45 12.07 0.41
N ASN A 68 5.81 11.06 -0.39
CA ASN A 68 5.70 11.07 -1.85
C ASN A 68 5.89 9.64 -2.39
N GLY A 69 5.36 9.29 -3.57
CA GLY A 69 5.88 8.17 -4.38
C GLY A 69 6.01 6.80 -3.70
N GLY A 70 5.19 6.51 -2.68
CA GLY A 70 5.24 5.30 -1.86
C GLY A 70 6.13 5.39 -0.61
N GLU A 71 6.89 6.47 -0.44
CA GLU A 71 7.56 6.85 0.81
C GLU A 71 6.55 7.46 1.79
N VAL A 72 6.61 7.00 3.04
CA VAL A 72 5.67 7.34 4.10
C VAL A 72 6.37 7.46 5.45
N MET A 73 5.74 8.16 6.38
CA MET A 73 5.95 7.92 7.81
C MET A 73 4.94 6.89 8.30
N ILE A 74 5.40 5.82 8.96
CA ILE A 74 4.54 4.76 9.50
C ILE A 74 4.79 4.57 10.99
N SER A 75 3.72 4.33 11.74
CA SER A 75 3.75 3.94 13.16
C SER A 75 2.67 2.90 13.49
N GLY A 76 2.81 2.24 14.64
CA GLY A 76 1.77 1.39 15.24
C GLY A 76 2.24 -0.01 15.60
N HIS A 77 3.30 -0.53 14.98
CA HIS A 77 3.82 -1.85 15.34
C HIS A 77 4.79 -1.76 16.52
N PRO A 78 4.53 -2.42 17.66
CA PRO A 78 5.30 -2.22 18.90
C PRO A 78 6.80 -2.55 18.76
N LYS A 79 7.15 -3.52 17.90
CA LYS A 79 8.54 -3.90 17.62
C LYS A 79 9.23 -3.16 16.47
N TYR A 80 8.50 -2.82 15.41
CA TYR A 80 9.10 -2.38 14.14
C TYR A 80 8.95 -0.87 13.91
N CYS A 81 7.84 -0.29 14.36
CA CYS A 81 7.57 1.14 14.27
C CYS A 81 6.75 1.61 15.48
N PRO A 82 7.30 1.49 16.71
CA PRO A 82 6.62 1.96 17.93
C PRO A 82 6.45 3.47 17.94
N GLN A 83 7.33 4.18 17.23
CA GLN A 83 7.24 5.60 16.93
C GLN A 83 7.22 5.80 15.41
N PRO A 84 6.72 6.95 14.90
CA PRO A 84 6.76 7.26 13.48
C PRO A 84 8.17 7.15 12.90
N VAL A 85 8.31 6.35 11.84
CA VAL A 85 9.57 6.12 11.14
C VAL A 85 9.33 6.11 9.63
N THR A 86 10.34 6.53 8.86
CA THR A 86 10.26 6.49 7.40
C THR A 86 10.23 5.04 6.88
N ALA A 87 9.34 4.79 5.93
CA ALA A 87 9.21 3.52 5.26
C ALA A 87 8.84 3.72 3.78
N ARG A 88 9.06 2.68 2.98
CA ARG A 88 8.51 2.55 1.64
C ARG A 88 7.44 1.48 1.64
N ILE A 89 6.23 1.83 1.22
CA ILE A 89 5.16 0.87 0.99
C ILE A 89 5.31 0.34 -0.43
N ASP A 90 5.45 -0.98 -0.54
CA ASP A 90 5.50 -1.66 -1.83
C ASP A 90 4.09 -1.91 -2.37
N GLY A 91 3.13 -2.12 -1.49
CA GLY A 91 1.72 -2.30 -1.81
C GLY A 91 1.05 -3.26 -0.83
N SER A 92 0.06 -4.00 -1.31
CA SER A 92 -0.60 -5.06 -0.57
C SER A 92 -0.63 -6.35 -1.39
N SER A 93 -0.59 -7.50 -0.73
CA SER A 93 -0.61 -8.79 -1.41
C SER A 93 -1.72 -9.68 -0.88
N MET A 94 -2.22 -10.56 -1.73
CA MET A 94 -3.24 -11.56 -1.35
C MET A 94 -2.67 -12.73 -0.55
N GLY A 95 -1.35 -12.74 -0.33
CA GLY A 95 -0.57 -13.92 0.05
C GLY A 95 0.22 -14.48 -1.14
N GLY A 96 1.32 -15.18 -0.88
CA GLY A 96 2.22 -15.66 -1.93
C GLY A 96 2.91 -14.53 -2.71
N SER A 97 2.99 -14.65 -4.04
CA SER A 97 3.73 -13.75 -4.94
C SER A 97 2.88 -12.66 -5.60
N MET A 98 1.59 -12.57 -5.32
CA MET A 98 0.70 -11.58 -5.96
C MET A 98 0.71 -10.25 -5.20
N LEU A 99 1.71 -9.42 -5.51
CA LEU A 99 1.80 -8.04 -5.00
C LEU A 99 1.01 -7.10 -5.90
N ARG A 100 0.07 -6.35 -5.30
CA ARG A 100 -0.60 -5.20 -5.92
C ARG A 100 0.21 -3.95 -5.62
N ALA A 101 1.18 -3.70 -6.49
CA ALA A 101 2.17 -2.64 -6.31
C ALA A 101 1.49 -1.26 -6.14
N GLY A 102 1.94 -0.48 -5.15
CA GLY A 102 1.44 0.88 -4.89
C GLY A 102 -0.03 0.97 -4.43
N GLN A 103 -0.67 -0.16 -4.14
CA GLN A 103 -2.07 -0.22 -3.72
C GLN A 103 -2.19 -0.81 -2.32
N ILE A 104 -3.10 -0.27 -1.51
CA ILE A 104 -3.46 -0.84 -0.21
C ILE A 104 -4.91 -1.30 -0.32
N ILE A 105 -5.15 -2.61 -0.26
CA ILE A 105 -6.47 -3.19 -0.45
C ILE A 105 -6.91 -3.94 0.81
N ARG A 106 -8.18 -3.80 1.19
CA ARG A 106 -8.77 -4.58 2.28
C ARG A 106 -8.73 -6.07 1.94
N GLY A 107 -8.54 -6.91 2.94
CA GLY A 107 -8.39 -8.37 2.78
C GLY A 107 -6.97 -8.83 2.45
N ASP A 108 -6.12 -7.94 1.93
CA ASP A 108 -4.70 -8.22 1.64
C ASP A 108 -3.80 -8.04 2.87
N TYR A 109 -2.53 -8.42 2.73
CA TYR A 109 -1.44 -8.12 3.65
C TYR A 109 -0.72 -6.85 3.18
N LEU A 110 -0.55 -5.85 4.04
CA LEU A 110 0.28 -4.69 3.74
C LEU A 110 1.75 -5.12 3.71
N GLU A 111 2.49 -4.65 2.72
CA GLU A 111 3.92 -4.93 2.54
C GLU A 111 4.73 -3.63 2.47
N PHE A 112 5.66 -3.46 3.41
CA PHE A 112 6.49 -2.26 3.50
C PHE A 112 7.91 -2.57 4.00
N ARG A 113 8.82 -1.63 3.76
CA ARG A 113 10.22 -1.69 4.16
C ARG A 113 10.60 -0.43 4.95
N LEU A 114 11.21 -0.61 6.11
CA LEU A 114 11.73 0.52 6.89
C LEU A 114 12.98 1.10 6.20
N VAL A 115 13.12 2.42 6.24
CA VAL A 115 14.29 3.16 5.71
C VAL A 115 15.00 3.79 6.90
N PRO A 116 16.21 3.33 7.25
CA PRO A 116 17.36 4.12 6.79
C PRO A 116 18.58 3.32 6.29
N ASP A 117 18.57 1.98 6.38
CA ASP A 117 19.74 1.16 5.99
C ASP A 117 19.51 0.43 4.66
N PRO A 118 20.20 0.84 3.58
CA PRO A 118 20.07 0.19 2.29
C PRO A 118 20.55 -1.28 2.24
N LYS A 119 21.23 -1.75 3.28
CA LYS A 119 21.68 -3.15 3.42
C LYS A 119 20.70 -4.04 4.19
N ASN A 120 19.73 -3.44 4.89
CA ASN A 120 18.75 -4.14 5.74
C ASN A 120 17.29 -3.79 5.37
N TYR A 121 16.97 -3.84 4.07
CA TYR A 121 15.60 -3.75 3.56
C TYR A 121 14.80 -5.02 3.88
N LYS A 122 14.53 -5.27 5.16
CA LYS A 122 13.63 -6.37 5.53
C LYS A 122 12.21 -6.00 5.15
N LEU A 123 11.62 -6.80 4.26
CA LEU A 123 10.20 -6.75 3.95
C LEU A 123 9.39 -7.12 5.19
N ILE A 124 8.51 -6.22 5.61
CA ILE A 124 7.53 -6.45 6.66
C ILE A 124 6.20 -6.70 5.97
N LYS A 125 5.69 -7.92 6.16
CA LYS A 125 4.35 -8.32 5.76
C LYS A 125 3.45 -8.33 6.99
N THR A 126 2.34 -7.61 6.95
CA THR A 126 1.41 -7.52 8.08
C THR A 126 0.48 -8.75 8.15
N SER A 127 -0.47 -8.73 9.09
CA SER A 127 -1.70 -9.53 9.00
C SER A 127 -2.69 -8.91 7.99
N ARG A 128 -3.84 -9.55 7.75
CA ARG A 128 -4.79 -9.04 6.75
C ARG A 128 -5.34 -7.66 7.15
N ILE A 129 -5.44 -6.76 6.20
CA ILE A 129 -6.05 -5.44 6.32
C ILE A 129 -7.55 -5.63 6.48
N THR A 130 -8.11 -5.11 7.56
CA THR A 130 -9.54 -5.19 7.89
C THR A 130 -10.26 -3.86 7.69
N GLY A 131 -9.53 -2.75 7.61
CA GLY A 131 -10.09 -1.43 7.33
C GLY A 131 -9.04 -0.40 6.91
N ILE A 132 -9.46 0.55 6.07
CA ILE A 132 -8.64 1.66 5.59
C ILE A 132 -9.51 2.91 5.69
N ARG A 133 -8.97 3.98 6.28
CA ARG A 133 -9.68 5.26 6.38
C ARG A 133 -8.69 6.41 6.37
N GLU A 134 -9.03 7.48 5.65
CA GLU A 134 -8.31 8.75 5.78
C GLU A 134 -8.70 9.43 7.09
N ILE A 135 -7.71 9.90 7.85
CA ILE A 135 -7.91 10.60 9.10
C ILE A 135 -7.42 12.05 8.96
N GLY A 136 -8.13 12.98 9.60
CA GLY A 136 -7.70 14.37 9.70
C GLY A 136 -6.37 14.47 10.44
N LYS A 137 -5.63 15.57 10.24
CA LYS A 137 -4.49 15.88 11.11
C LYS A 137 -5.03 16.06 12.53
N GLU A 138 -4.39 15.45 13.51
CA GLU A 138 -4.53 15.91 14.89
C GLU A 138 -4.14 17.40 14.89
N GLU A 139 -5.13 18.26 15.09
CA GLU A 139 -4.89 19.65 15.44
C GLU A 139 -4.16 19.62 16.77
N GLY A 140 -2.85 19.87 16.74
CA GLY A 140 -2.08 20.05 17.96
C GLY A 140 -2.75 21.13 18.78
N SER A 141 -3.13 20.78 20.01
CA SER A 141 -3.61 21.71 21.01
C SER A 141 -2.71 22.93 21.05
N VAL A 142 -3.18 24.05 20.52
CA VAL A 142 -2.59 25.35 20.79
C VAL A 142 -2.89 25.61 22.27
N ASN A 143 -1.92 25.28 23.13
CA ASN A 143 -1.89 25.82 24.47
C ASN A 143 -1.83 27.35 24.31
N LYS A 144 -2.98 28.01 24.50
CA LYS A 144 -3.02 29.44 24.76
C LYS A 144 -2.44 29.64 26.16
N GLU A 145 -1.12 29.70 26.23
CA GLU A 145 -0.43 30.26 27.37
C GLU A 145 -0.57 31.78 27.29
N LYS A 146 -1.40 32.28 28.22
CA LYS A 146 -1.45 33.61 28.85
C LYS A 146 -0.75 34.77 28.12
N ASP A 147 -1.56 35.80 27.82
CA ASP A 147 -1.13 37.18 27.98
C ASP A 147 -2.32 38.03 28.49
N PHE A 148 -1.99 38.83 29.53
CA PHE A 148 -2.76 39.82 30.32
C PHE A 148 -3.57 39.32 31.52
#